data_AF-A0AA39JF86-F1
#
_entry.id   AF-A0AA39JF86-F1
#
_cell.length_a   1.000
_cell.length_b   1.000
_cell.length_c   1.000
_cell.angle_alpha   90.00
_cell.angle_beta   90.00
_cell.angle_gamma   90.00
#
_symmetry.space_group_name_H-M   'P 1'
#
loop_
_entity.id
_entity.type
_entity.pdbx_description
1 polymer ?
#
loop_
_entity_poly.entity_id
_entity_poly.type
_entity_poly.pdbx_seq_one_letter_code
_entity_poly.pdbx_strand_id
1 'polypeptide(L)'
;SLVSRPRLTNDFIFRDMTTGDLLRVARTNTRNYNAVGDFMRRTYSVSKLLRPFFSENDVPRFVAAQRKSGTMIIGSIALSYFTRDAYINSDLDLLVNRANAVHMRGFLISTGYA
;
A
#
# COMPACT_ATOMS: atom_id res chain seq x y z
N SER A 1 1.43 0.46 34.94
CA SER A 1 2.61 0.84 34.14
C SER A 1 2.11 1.47 32.85
N LEU A 2 2.38 2.75 32.62
CA LEU A 2 1.96 3.51 31.44
C LEU A 2 2.75 3.03 30.23
N VAL A 3 2.24 2.02 29.52
CA VAL A 3 2.77 1.61 28.21
C VAL A 3 2.56 2.78 27.27
N SER A 4 3.64 3.50 27.00
CA SER A 4 3.67 4.69 26.15
C SER A 4 3.14 4.32 24.77
N ARG A 5 1.92 4.76 24.46
CA ARG A 5 1.41 4.76 23.09
C ARG A 5 2.44 5.49 22.21
N PRO A 6 2.82 4.96 21.04
CA PRO A 6 3.70 5.67 20.12
C PRO A 6 2.99 6.99 19.78
N ARG A 7 3.56 8.11 20.24
CA ARG A 7 2.95 9.41 20.02
C ARG A 7 3.06 9.71 18.53
N LEU A 8 1.94 10.06 17.90
CA LEU A 8 1.84 10.60 16.53
C LEU A 8 2.82 11.76 16.25
N THR A 9 3.46 12.31 17.29
CA THR A 9 4.46 13.38 17.23
C THR A 9 5.57 13.11 16.21
N ASN A 10 6.05 11.86 16.07
CA ASN A 10 7.11 11.55 15.12
C ASN A 10 6.60 11.46 13.66
N ASP A 11 5.29 11.32 13.45
CA ASP A 11 4.75 11.10 12.10
C ASP A 11 5.00 12.30 11.19
N PHE A 12 4.96 13.52 11.74
CA PHE A 12 5.28 14.74 10.98
C PHE A 12 6.72 14.71 10.47
N ILE A 13 7.66 14.24 11.29
CA ILE A 13 9.07 14.11 10.91
C ILE A 13 9.23 12.97 9.90
N PHE A 14 8.61 11.82 10.15
CA PHE A 14 8.73 10.62 9.31
C PHE A 14 8.07 10.77 7.93
N ARG A 15 7.00 11.57 7.83
CA ARG A 15 6.35 11.89 6.56
C ARG A 15 7.32 12.50 5.56
N ASP A 16 8.20 13.37 6.02
CA ASP A 16 9.08 14.14 5.15
C ASP A 16 10.42 13.41 4.86
N MET A 17 10.63 12.23 5.46
CA MET A 17 11.81 11.37 5.26
C MET A 17 11.59 10.35 4.15
N THR A 18 12.59 10.07 3.30
CA THR A 18 12.49 8.95 2.34
C THR A 18 12.39 7.60 3.05
N THR A 19 11.96 6.54 2.35
CA THR A 19 12.01 5.16 2.90
C THR A 19 13.41 4.78 3.37
N GLY A 20 14.46 5.20 2.65
CA GLY A 20 15.84 4.96 3.05
C GLY A 20 16.19 5.63 4.38
N ASP A 21 15.73 6.86 4.60
CA ASP A 21 15.98 7.60 5.84
C ASP A 21 15.23 6.99 7.01
N LEU A 22 13.98 6.56 6.80
CA LEU A 22 13.21 5.83 7.81
C LEU A 22 13.93 4.56 8.26
N LEU A 23 14.48 3.78 7.31
CA LEU A 23 15.22 2.57 7.64
C LEU A 23 16.53 2.88 8.40
N ARG A 24 17.20 4.00 8.10
CA ARG A 24 18.36 4.47 8.87
C ARG A 24 17.97 4.85 10.29
N VAL A 25 16.89 5.60 10.48
CA VAL A 25 16.34 5.97 11.79
C VAL A 25 15.95 4.73 12.60
N ALA A 26 15.31 3.75 11.97
CA ALA A 26 14.94 2.49 12.62
C ALA A 26 16.15 1.73 13.19
N ARG A 27 17.34 1.89 12.60
CA ARG A 27 18.56 1.21 13.03
C ARG A 27 19.27 1.88 14.20
N THR A 28 18.86 3.07 14.64
CA THR A 28 19.56 3.79 15.71
C THR A 28 19.27 3.23 17.10
N ASN A 29 18.05 2.74 17.35
CA ASN A 29 17.63 2.11 18.60
C ASN A 29 16.24 1.45 18.47
N THR A 30 15.89 0.59 19.43
CA THR A 30 14.61 -0.14 19.47
C THR A 30 13.38 0.76 19.52
N ARG A 31 13.47 1.93 20.16
CA ARG A 31 12.34 2.87 20.24
C ARG A 31 12.02 3.45 18.86
N ASN A 32 13.05 3.85 18.11
CA ASN A 32 12.92 4.35 16.74
C ASN A 32 12.53 3.24 15.78
N TYR A 33 13.05 2.03 15.95
CA TYR A 33 12.61 0.85 15.20
C TYR A 33 11.09 0.66 15.31
N ASN A 34 10.56 0.65 16.53
CA ASN A 34 9.12 0.51 16.77
C ASN A 34 8.33 1.68 16.18
N ALA A 35 8.79 2.92 16.41
CA ALA A 35 8.10 4.12 15.91
C ALA A 35 8.03 4.16 14.36
N VAL A 36 9.14 3.83 13.69
CA VAL A 36 9.18 3.72 12.22
C VAL A 36 8.30 2.57 11.75
N GLY A 37 8.36 1.40 12.40
CA GLY A 37 7.50 0.27 12.06
C GLY A 37 6.01 0.60 12.16
N ASP A 38 5.61 1.30 13.21
CA ASP A 38 4.23 1.76 13.43
C ASP A 38 3.80 2.78 12.36
N PHE A 39 4.69 3.72 12.01
CA PHE A 39 4.48 4.67 10.93
C PHE A 39 4.33 3.98 9.57
N MET A 40 5.21 3.04 9.24
CA MET A 40 5.19 2.31 7.98
C MET A 40 3.91 1.48 7.84
N ARG A 41 3.49 0.76 8.89
CA ARG A 41 2.23 -0.02 8.85
C ARG A 41 0.98 0.84 8.60
N ARG A 42 0.98 2.09 9.08
CA ARG A 42 -0.15 3.02 8.89
C ARG A 42 -0.11 3.70 7.53
N THR A 43 1.08 3.96 7.00
CA THR A 43 1.32 4.70 5.76
C THR A 43 1.24 3.79 4.53
N TYR A 44 1.96 2.68 4.54
CA TYR A 44 2.07 1.73 3.43
C TYR A 44 0.96 0.67 3.48
N SER A 45 -0.28 1.10 3.29
CA SER A 45 -1.45 0.22 3.31
C SER A 45 -1.99 -0.01 1.89
N VAL A 46 -1.83 -1.24 1.38
CA VAL A 46 -2.41 -1.67 0.10
C VAL A 46 -3.94 -1.51 0.12
N SER A 47 -4.59 -1.78 1.25
CA SER A 47 -6.03 -1.57 1.38
C SER A 47 -6.40 -0.10 1.13
N LYS A 48 -5.70 0.86 1.78
CA LYS A 48 -5.96 2.29 1.54
C LYS A 48 -5.68 2.69 0.09
N LEU A 49 -4.62 2.14 -0.51
CA LEU A 49 -4.25 2.38 -1.90
C LEU A 49 -5.35 1.95 -2.89
N LEU A 50 -6.05 0.86 -2.59
CA LEU A 50 -7.04 0.25 -3.48
C LEU A 50 -8.49 0.72 -3.24
N ARG A 51 -8.77 1.43 -2.13
CA ARG A 51 -10.11 1.95 -1.81
C ARG A 51 -10.77 2.79 -2.90
N PRO A 52 -10.05 3.58 -3.71
CA PRO A 52 -10.69 4.30 -4.81
C PRO A 52 -11.28 3.40 -5.90
N PHE A 53 -10.76 2.18 -6.04
CA PHE A 53 -11.09 1.27 -7.14
C PHE A 53 -12.02 0.12 -6.72
N PHE A 54 -11.92 -0.31 -5.47
CA PHE A 54 -12.58 -1.50 -4.96
C PHE A 54 -13.20 -1.26 -3.58
N SER A 55 -14.34 -1.93 -3.33
CA SER A 55 -14.95 -1.94 -2.00
C SER A 55 -14.04 -2.62 -0.98
N GLU A 56 -14.28 -2.39 0.32
CA GLU A 56 -13.49 -3.04 1.39
C GLU A 56 -13.57 -4.57 1.33
N ASN A 57 -14.67 -5.13 0.81
CA ASN A 57 -14.84 -6.56 0.60
C ASN A 57 -14.12 -7.08 -0.66
N ASP A 58 -13.89 -6.21 -1.65
CA ASP A 58 -13.24 -6.57 -2.90
C ASP A 58 -11.72 -6.47 -2.85
N VAL A 59 -11.16 -5.65 -1.94
CA VAL A 59 -9.70 -5.57 -1.75
C VAL A 59 -9.05 -6.94 -1.46
N PRO A 60 -9.54 -7.77 -0.52
CA PRO A 60 -8.98 -9.11 -0.32
C PRO A 60 -9.13 -10.01 -1.56
N ARG A 61 -10.23 -9.86 -2.32
CA ARG A 61 -10.50 -10.63 -3.55
C ARG A 61 -9.53 -10.22 -4.66
N PHE A 62 -9.24 -8.92 -4.80
CA PHE A 62 -8.22 -8.41 -5.70
C PHE A 62 -6.85 -9.02 -5.37
N VAL A 63 -6.43 -8.99 -4.09
CA VAL A 63 -5.14 -9.56 -3.66
C VAL A 63 -5.07 -11.07 -3.96
N ALA A 64 -6.17 -11.80 -3.77
CA ALA A 64 -6.24 -13.21 -4.13
C ALA A 64 -6.11 -13.44 -5.64
N ALA A 65 -6.79 -12.63 -6.47
CA ALA A 65 -6.67 -12.67 -7.92
C ALA A 65 -5.27 -12.27 -8.38
N GLN A 66 -4.66 -11.27 -7.74
CA GLN A 66 -3.30 -10.80 -7.99
C GLN A 66 -2.29 -11.92 -7.78
N ARG A 67 -2.37 -12.64 -6.65
CA ARG A 67 -1.50 -13.80 -6.36
C ARG A 67 -1.62 -14.92 -7.38
N LYS A 68 -2.83 -15.21 -7.86
CA LYS A 68 -3.07 -16.27 -8.86
C LYS A 68 -2.60 -15.87 -10.26
N SER A 69 -2.71 -14.59 -10.59
CA SER A 69 -2.39 -14.07 -11.92
C SER A 69 -0.95 -13.59 -12.10
N GLY A 70 -0.24 -13.32 -10.99
CA GLY A 70 1.02 -12.60 -11.04
C GLY A 70 0.85 -11.14 -11.45
N THR A 71 -0.32 -10.55 -11.19
CA THR A 71 -0.60 -9.15 -11.56
C THR A 71 0.24 -8.19 -10.74
N MET A 72 0.83 -7.18 -11.40
CA MET A 72 1.55 -6.08 -10.76
C MET A 72 0.79 -4.77 -10.96
N ILE A 73 0.67 -3.98 -9.90
CA ILE A 73 0.19 -2.59 -9.99
C ILE A 73 1.35 -1.75 -10.50
N ILE A 74 1.11 -0.95 -11.53
CA ILE A 74 2.11 -0.05 -12.13
C ILE A 74 1.57 1.40 -12.14
N GLY A 75 2.25 2.30 -12.85
CA GLY A 75 1.76 3.65 -13.07
C GLY A 75 1.74 4.53 -11.82
N SER A 76 0.87 5.54 -11.82
CA SER A 76 0.78 6.56 -10.78
C SER A 76 0.39 5.97 -9.42
N ILE A 77 -0.44 4.91 -9.40
CA ILE A 77 -0.82 4.24 -8.16
C ILE A 77 0.37 3.54 -7.51
N ALA A 78 1.21 2.84 -8.29
CA ALA A 78 2.45 2.27 -7.75
C ALA A 78 3.38 3.37 -7.22
N LEU A 79 3.52 4.48 -7.94
CA LEU A 79 4.35 5.60 -7.53
C LEU A 79 3.83 6.28 -6.25
N SER A 80 2.51 6.43 -6.11
CA SER A 80 1.85 6.99 -4.91
C SER A 80 2.19 6.21 -3.65
N TYR A 81 2.32 4.88 -3.76
CA TYR A 81 2.67 4.03 -2.64
C TYR A 81 4.10 4.32 -2.14
N PHE A 82 5.07 4.52 -3.03
CA PHE A 82 6.47 4.76 -2.66
C PHE A 82 6.75 6.22 -2.27
N THR A 83 6.12 7.17 -2.93
CA THR A 83 6.28 8.61 -2.65
C THR A 83 5.48 9.04 -1.43
N ARG A 84 4.37 8.35 -1.16
CA ARG A 84 3.33 8.70 -0.17
C ARG A 84 2.52 9.95 -0.58
N ASP A 85 2.62 10.35 -1.84
CA ASP A 85 1.84 11.42 -2.42
C ASP A 85 0.58 10.87 -3.08
N ALA A 86 -0.55 11.55 -2.89
CA ALA A 86 -1.81 11.14 -3.48
C ALA A 86 -1.94 11.69 -4.92
N TYR A 87 -2.12 10.80 -5.88
CA TYR A 87 -2.38 11.16 -7.28
C TYR A 87 -3.90 11.12 -7.49
N ILE A 88 -4.56 12.27 -7.30
CA ILE A 88 -6.01 12.42 -7.38
C ILE A 88 -6.47 12.14 -8.81
N ASN A 89 -7.62 11.46 -8.97
CA ASN A 89 -8.22 11.09 -10.28
C ASN A 89 -7.30 10.26 -11.18
N SER A 90 -6.36 9.51 -10.59
CA SER A 90 -5.56 8.54 -11.33
C SER A 90 -6.28 7.23 -11.53
N ASP A 91 -6.04 6.61 -12.68
CA ASP A 91 -6.50 5.25 -13.00
C ASP A 91 -5.63 4.18 -12.32
N LEU A 92 -6.12 2.94 -12.30
CA LEU A 92 -5.38 1.77 -11.80
C LEU A 92 -4.79 0.97 -12.96
N ASP A 93 -3.48 1.10 -13.16
CA ASP A 93 -2.77 0.33 -14.18
C ASP A 93 -2.33 -1.04 -13.65
N LEU A 94 -2.69 -2.11 -14.39
CA LEU A 94 -2.40 -3.49 -14.03
C LEU A 94 -1.60 -4.18 -15.14
N LEU A 95 -0.38 -4.63 -14.82
CA LEU A 95 0.41 -5.51 -15.67
C LEU A 95 0.11 -6.97 -15.30
N VAL A 96 -0.47 -7.72 -16.24
CA VAL A 96 -0.94 -9.08 -15.98
C VAL A 96 -0.22 -10.07 -16.90
N ASN A 97 0.22 -11.21 -16.34
CA ASN A 97 0.70 -12.31 -17.19
C ASN A 97 -0.48 -12.85 -18.01
N ARG A 98 -0.35 -12.79 -19.34
CA ARG A 98 -1.39 -13.23 -20.29
C ARG A 98 -1.90 -14.64 -20.01
N ALA A 99 -1.03 -15.58 -19.62
CA ALA A 99 -1.41 -16.97 -19.35
C ALA A 99 -2.41 -17.10 -18.19
N ASN A 100 -2.37 -16.18 -17.21
CA ASN A 100 -3.20 -16.21 -16.02
C ASN A 100 -4.19 -15.03 -15.95
N ALA A 101 -4.34 -14.28 -17.04
CA ALA A 101 -5.16 -13.06 -17.10
C ALA A 101 -6.64 -13.33 -16.80
N VAL A 102 -7.12 -14.56 -17.04
CA VAL A 102 -8.49 -14.98 -16.75
C VAL A 102 -8.87 -14.78 -15.27
N HIS A 103 -7.93 -14.95 -14.33
CA HIS A 103 -8.22 -14.77 -12.90
C HIS A 103 -8.44 -13.30 -12.54
N MET A 104 -7.61 -12.39 -13.07
CA MET A 104 -7.77 -10.96 -12.83
C MET A 104 -8.99 -10.43 -13.57
N ARG A 105 -9.20 -10.83 -14.82
CA ARG A 105 -10.39 -10.48 -15.61
C ARG A 105 -11.68 -10.93 -14.92
N GLY A 106 -11.73 -12.17 -14.43
CA GLY A 106 -12.91 -12.68 -13.71
C GLY A 106 -13.21 -11.89 -12.45
N PHE A 107 -12.17 -11.46 -11.71
CA PHE A 107 -12.33 -10.57 -10.58
C PHE A 107 -12.90 -9.20 -11.03
N LEU A 108 -12.28 -8.54 -12.00
CA LEU A 108 -12.69 -7.21 -12.48
C LEU A 108 -14.15 -7.19 -12.96
N ILE A 109 -14.55 -8.20 -13.75
CA ILE A 109 -15.95 -8.38 -14.20
C ILE A 109 -16.88 -8.55 -13.00
N SER A 110 -16.50 -9.37 -12.02
CA SER A 110 -17.33 -9.58 -10.81
C SER A 110 -17.48 -8.34 -9.93
N THR A 111 -16.64 -7.31 -10.14
CA THR A 111 -16.69 -6.01 -9.47
C THR A 111 -17.32 -4.90 -10.33
N GLY A 112 -17.77 -5.22 -11.56
CA GLY A 112 -18.49 -4.29 -12.45
C GLY A 112 -17.63 -3.60 -13.52
N TYR A 113 -16.35 -3.94 -13.65
CA TYR A 113 -15.49 -3.46 -14.74
C TYR A 113 -15.66 -4.34 -15.99
N ALA A 114 -15.81 -3.72 -17.17
CA ALA A 114 -16.06 -4.39 -18.45
C ALA A 114 -14.83 -4.38 -19.37
#